data_AF-K9V6A1-F1
#
_entry.id   AF-K9V6A1-F1
#
_cell.length_a   1.000
_cell.length_b   1.000
_cell.length_c   1.000
_cell.angle_alpha   90.00
_cell.angle_beta   90.00
_cell.angle_gamma   90.00
#
_symmetry.space_group_name_H-M   'P 1'
#
loop_
_entity.id
_entity.type
_entity.pdbx_description
1 polymer ?
#
loop_
_entity_poly.entity_id
_entity_poly.type
_entity_poly.pdbx_seq_one_letter_code
_entity_poly.pdbx_strand_id
1 'polypeptide(L)'
;MFQWSKKVVKSVTFNPGVADESLLALVESQLEKDPDKSFSDVCKDALWQSLCVPESVRPAATKTGATPIPTTTTPAPLTGAVDQQVAQLQRQIADLEERFFARESNRLEIMESQLMQLSQQVAQLALMVTQGVMVQVAPMHPMSPTEGFSKATPVAVSAIPQEVDPVISRLSQLVDDF
;
A
#
# COMPACT_ATOMS: atom_id res chain seq x y z
N MET A 1 21.54 -1.70 -19.69
CA MET A 1 22.44 -1.87 -18.53
C MET A 1 23.09 -0.53 -18.23
N PHE A 2 22.58 0.22 -17.24
CA PHE A 2 23.13 1.54 -16.90
C PHE A 2 24.47 1.34 -16.19
N GLN A 3 25.56 1.77 -16.83
CA GLN A 3 26.86 1.80 -16.19
C GLN A 3 26.91 2.98 -15.21
N TRP A 4 26.53 2.77 -13.94
CA TRP A 4 26.68 3.77 -12.88
C TRP A 4 28.14 4.03 -12.47
N SER A 5 29.10 3.31 -13.04
CA SER A 5 30.47 3.28 -12.53
C SER A 5 31.42 4.17 -13.30
N LYS A 6 31.24 5.48 -13.19
CA LYS A 6 32.36 6.43 -13.32
C LYS A 6 32.22 7.45 -12.20
N LYS A 7 33.00 7.28 -11.13
CA LYS A 7 33.10 8.24 -10.03
C LYS A 7 33.74 9.52 -10.58
N VAL A 8 32.92 10.40 -11.16
CA VAL A 8 33.36 11.72 -11.62
C VAL A 8 33.36 12.63 -10.40
N VAL A 9 34.56 13.01 -9.96
CA VAL A 9 34.71 14.03 -8.92
C VAL A 9 34.42 15.38 -9.58
N LYS A 10 33.22 15.91 -9.34
CA LYS A 10 32.86 17.28 -9.71
C LYS A 10 33.11 18.18 -8.49
N SER A 11 33.91 19.22 -8.68
CA SER A 11 34.06 20.27 -7.67
C SER A 11 32.89 21.24 -7.77
N VAL A 12 32.45 21.74 -6.62
CA VAL A 12 31.47 22.83 -6.50
C VAL A 12 32.22 24.02 -5.91
N THR A 13 32.10 25.17 -6.55
CA THR A 13 32.71 26.42 -6.11
C THR A 13 31.60 27.39 -5.70
N PHE A 14 31.70 27.92 -4.49
CA PHE A 14 30.80 28.95 -3.99
C PHE A 14 31.33 30.32 -4.38
N ASN A 15 30.45 31.21 -4.80
CA ASN A 15 30.80 32.61 -5.06
C ASN A 15 30.59 33.43 -3.79
N PRO A 16 31.31 34.55 -3.59
CA PRO A 16 31.15 35.42 -2.43
C PRO A 16 29.87 36.28 -2.51
N GLY A 17 28.72 35.62 -2.66
CA GLY A 17 27.39 36.22 -2.68
C GLY A 17 26.62 35.88 -1.41
N VAL A 18 25.71 36.76 -1.01
CA VAL A 18 24.92 36.62 0.25
C VAL A 18 24.16 35.29 0.32
N ALA A 19 23.68 34.77 -0.82
CA ALA A 19 22.98 33.49 -0.88
C ALA A 19 23.91 32.29 -0.66
N ASP A 20 25.09 32.31 -1.27
CA ASP A 20 26.09 31.24 -1.16
C ASP A 20 26.73 31.22 0.24
N GLU A 21 27.00 32.39 0.82
CA GLU A 21 27.46 32.56 2.22
C GLU A 21 26.43 32.00 3.22
N SER A 22 25.14 32.31 3.02
CA SER A 22 24.10 31.77 3.88
C SER A 22 23.99 30.25 3.79
N LEU A 23 24.19 29.69 2.59
CA LEU A 23 24.17 28.25 2.38
C LEU A 23 25.40 27.57 2.98
N LEU A 24 26.58 28.17 2.82
CA LEU A 24 27.82 27.71 3.46
C LEU A 24 27.69 27.68 4.98
N ALA A 25 27.20 28.76 5.60
CA ALA A 25 27.00 28.81 7.04
C ALA A 25 26.02 27.72 7.53
N LEU A 26 24.96 27.44 6.77
CA LEU A 26 24.01 26.38 7.10
C LEU A 26 24.64 24.99 6.99
N VAL A 27 25.42 24.76 5.94
CA VAL A 27 26.15 23.51 5.70
C VAL A 27 27.17 23.29 6.81
N GLU A 28 27.96 24.31 7.16
CA GLU A 28 28.94 24.26 8.24
C GLU A 28 28.29 23.93 9.58
N SER A 29 27.19 24.61 9.92
CA SER A 29 26.42 24.30 11.14
C SER A 29 25.90 22.85 11.17
N GLN A 30 25.54 22.29 10.01
CA GLN A 30 25.08 20.91 9.94
C GLN A 30 26.21 19.89 10.03
N LEU A 31 27.39 20.22 9.47
CA LEU A 31 28.59 19.40 9.59
C LEU A 31 29.19 19.45 11.01
N GLU A 32 29.02 20.55 11.72
CA GLU A 32 29.47 20.67 13.12
C GLU A 32 28.65 19.79 14.07
N LYS A 33 27.36 19.55 13.76
CA LYS A 33 26.51 18.60 14.51
C LYS A 33 26.93 17.15 14.30
N ASP A 34 27.33 16.80 13.08
CA ASP A 34 27.66 15.44 12.66
C ASP A 34 29.01 15.42 11.92
N PRO A 35 30.16 15.38 12.62
CA PRO A 35 31.49 15.52 12.02
C PRO A 35 31.88 14.33 11.11
N ASP A 36 31.19 13.20 11.22
CA ASP A 36 31.41 12.02 10.38
C ASP A 36 30.75 12.13 8.99
N LYS A 37 29.85 13.11 8.79
CA LYS A 37 29.18 13.33 7.51
C LYS A 37 29.99 14.26 6.62
N SER A 38 30.03 13.97 5.32
CA SER A 38 30.59 14.91 4.34
C SER A 38 29.50 15.83 3.76
N PHE A 39 29.90 16.95 3.17
CA PHE A 39 28.98 17.81 2.39
C PHE A 39 28.18 17.03 1.34
N SER A 40 28.81 16.02 0.72
CA SER A 40 28.14 15.17 -0.26
C SER A 40 26.99 14.39 0.36
N ASP A 41 27.15 13.94 1.60
CA ASP A 41 26.14 13.15 2.30
C ASP A 41 24.99 14.03 2.77
N VAL A 42 25.28 15.24 3.26
CA VAL A 42 24.25 16.26 3.56
C VAL A 42 23.43 16.59 2.31
N CYS A 43 24.08 16.75 1.16
CA CYS A 43 23.40 17.00 -0.12
C CYS A 43 22.56 15.82 -0.60
N LYS A 44 23.04 14.58 -0.42
CA LYS A 44 22.26 13.38 -0.74
C LYS A 44 21.03 13.30 0.15
N ASP A 45 21.19 13.48 1.46
CA ASP A 45 20.09 13.44 2.43
C ASP A 45 19.02 14.50 2.07
N ALA A 46 19.44 15.73 1.78
CA ALA A 46 18.53 16.80 1.37
C ALA A 46 17.78 16.47 0.06
N LEU A 47 18.48 15.86 -0.91
CA LEU A 47 17.87 15.44 -2.17
C LEU A 47 16.87 14.30 -1.96
N TRP A 48 17.22 13.30 -1.13
CA TRP A 48 16.33 12.20 -0.73
C TRP A 48 15.07 12.74 -0.05
N GLN A 49 15.22 13.68 0.89
CA GLN A 49 14.09 14.35 1.51
C GLN A 49 13.22 15.10 0.49
N SER A 50 13.83 15.76 -0.50
CA SER A 50 13.08 16.49 -1.51
C SER A 50 12.32 15.60 -2.50
N LEU A 51 12.87 14.43 -2.84
CA LEU A 51 12.30 13.53 -3.85
C LEU A 51 11.34 12.50 -3.26
N CYS A 52 11.60 12.04 -2.02
CA CYS A 52 10.88 10.91 -1.44
C CYS A 52 9.87 11.34 -0.37
N VAL A 53 9.96 12.56 0.19
CA VAL A 53 8.96 13.05 1.15
C VAL A 53 7.95 13.96 0.43
N PRO A 54 6.66 13.58 0.41
CA PRO A 54 5.60 14.42 -0.12
C PRO A 54 5.62 15.78 0.56
N GLU A 55 5.34 16.85 -0.19
CA GLU A 55 5.39 18.24 0.28
C GLU A 55 4.52 18.47 1.54
N SER A 56 3.48 17.64 1.75
CA SER A 56 2.60 17.65 2.92
C SER A 56 3.24 17.25 4.25
N VAL A 57 4.40 16.59 4.25
CA VAL A 57 5.11 16.13 5.48
C VAL A 57 6.45 16.83 5.65
N ARG A 58 6.84 17.68 4.68
CA ARG A 58 8.07 18.46 4.75
C ARG A 58 7.97 19.42 5.95
N PRO A 59 8.88 19.33 6.95
CA PRO A 59 8.96 20.35 7.97
C PRO A 59 9.12 21.68 7.26
N ALA A 60 8.25 22.64 7.54
CA ALA A 60 8.28 23.95 6.91
C ALA A 60 9.64 24.59 7.23
N ALA A 61 10.62 24.44 6.34
CA ALA A 61 11.80 25.26 6.32
C ALA A 61 11.28 26.70 6.16
N THR A 62 11.50 27.49 7.20
CA THR A 62 11.14 28.90 7.29
C THR A 62 11.42 29.59 5.97
N LYS A 63 10.34 30.05 5.32
CA LYS A 63 10.38 30.96 4.18
C LYS A 63 11.05 32.25 4.66
N THR A 64 12.38 32.28 4.60
CA THR A 64 13.18 33.46 4.94
C THR A 64 13.48 34.16 3.61
N GLY A 65 12.65 35.14 3.29
CA GLY A 65 12.75 35.88 2.04
C GLY A 65 11.72 36.99 1.91
N ALA A 66 11.62 37.84 2.96
CA ALA A 66 11.23 39.26 2.91
C ALA A 66 10.78 39.71 4.31
N THR A 67 11.60 40.54 4.96
CA THR A 67 11.27 41.36 6.13
C THR A 67 10.25 42.46 5.76
N PRO A 68 9.46 43.03 6.71
CA PRO A 68 9.96 43.66 7.92
C PRO A 68 9.34 43.23 9.25
N ILE A 69 10.19 43.38 10.26
CA ILE A 69 10.02 43.25 11.71
C ILE A 69 8.80 44.09 12.17
N PRO A 70 8.01 43.59 13.15
CA PRO A 70 8.06 44.25 14.46
C PRO A 70 8.34 43.25 15.59
N THR A 71 9.28 43.67 16.42
CA THR A 71 9.58 43.24 17.77
C THR A 71 8.32 42.94 18.60
N THR A 72 8.21 41.72 19.14
CA THR A 72 7.75 41.50 20.53
C THR A 72 8.14 40.09 20.99
N THR A 73 8.89 40.09 22.07
CA THR A 73 9.27 39.00 22.96
C THR A 73 8.08 38.11 23.35
N THR A 74 7.97 36.88 22.84
CA THR A 74 7.26 35.76 23.52
C THR A 74 7.71 34.43 22.90
N PRO A 75 8.26 33.47 23.67
CA PRO A 75 8.44 32.10 23.17
C PRO A 75 7.09 31.38 23.26
N ALA A 76 6.30 31.43 22.18
CA ALA A 76 5.12 30.56 22.04
C ALA A 76 5.57 29.20 21.47
N PRO A 77 5.04 28.06 21.99
CA PRO A 77 5.64 26.76 21.76
C PRO A 77 5.23 26.20 20.40
N LEU A 78 6.16 26.19 19.45
CA LEU A 78 6.03 25.53 18.15
C LEU A 78 5.84 24.00 18.28
N THR A 79 6.10 23.42 19.46
CA THR A 79 5.88 22.01 19.79
C THR A 79 4.41 21.62 19.86
N GLY A 80 3.51 22.53 20.29
CA GLY A 80 2.10 22.21 20.49
C GLY A 80 1.34 21.86 19.20
N ALA A 81 1.73 22.44 18.06
CA ALA A 81 1.14 22.12 16.77
C ALA A 81 1.57 20.74 16.24
N VAL A 82 2.82 20.36 16.48
CA VAL A 82 3.36 19.04 16.12
C VAL A 82 2.75 17.96 17.01
N ASP A 83 2.65 18.21 18.32
CA ASP A 83 2.03 17.27 19.26
C ASP A 83 0.54 17.04 18.96
N GLN A 84 -0.19 18.07 18.55
CA GLN A 84 -1.58 17.93 18.09
C GLN A 84 -1.69 17.08 16.82
N GLN A 85 -0.77 17.25 15.88
CA GLN A 85 -0.74 16.46 14.65
C GLN A 85 -0.41 14.99 14.96
N VAL A 86 0.55 14.74 15.85
CA VAL A 86 0.88 13.38 16.32
C VAL A 86 -0.30 12.72 17.02
N ALA A 87 -0.99 13.44 17.92
CA ALA A 87 -2.18 12.94 18.60
C ALA A 87 -3.33 12.63 17.62
N GLN A 88 -3.49 13.44 16.57
CA GLN A 88 -4.47 13.19 15.51
C GLN A 88 -4.12 11.94 14.69
N LEU A 89 -2.84 11.75 14.33
CA LEU A 89 -2.39 10.56 13.62
C LEU A 89 -2.59 9.29 14.48
N GLN A 90 -2.23 9.34 15.75
CA GLN A 90 -2.45 8.21 16.66
C GLN A 90 -3.93 7.83 16.75
N ARG A 91 -4.83 8.82 16.79
CA ARG A 91 -6.28 8.57 16.78
C ARG A 91 -6.76 7.97 15.45
N GLN A 92 -6.21 8.39 14.32
CA GLN A 92 -6.52 7.80 13.01
C GLN A 92 -6.03 6.35 12.91
N ILE A 93 -4.84 6.06 13.44
CA ILE A 93 -4.30 4.69 13.48
C ILE A 93 -5.19 3.80 14.34
N ALA A 94 -5.59 4.26 15.53
CA ALA A 94 -6.48 3.49 16.40
C ALA A 94 -7.85 3.19 15.75
N ASP A 95 -8.46 4.15 15.06
CA ASP A 95 -9.72 3.93 14.31
C ASP A 95 -9.55 2.95 13.14
N LEU A 96 -8.40 3.01 12.45
CA LEU A 96 -8.08 2.06 11.38
C LEU A 96 -7.84 0.65 11.93
N GLU A 97 -7.11 0.52 13.04
CA GLU A 97 -6.87 -0.75 13.72
C GLU A 97 -8.19 -1.37 14.18
N GLU A 98 -9.06 -0.60 14.83
CA GLU A 98 -10.37 -1.08 15.29
C GLU A 98 -11.22 -1.59 14.12
N ARG A 99 -11.32 -0.83 13.02
CA ARG A 99 -12.07 -1.24 11.82
C ARG A 99 -11.47 -2.49 11.18
N PHE A 100 -10.13 -2.58 11.16
CA PHE A 100 -9.44 -3.74 10.63
C PHE A 100 -9.71 -4.98 11.47
N PHE A 101 -9.56 -4.89 12.80
CA PHE A 101 -9.85 -5.98 13.71
C PHE A 101 -11.30 -6.44 13.62
N ALA A 102 -12.27 -5.51 13.60
CA ALA A 102 -13.68 -5.86 13.47
C ALA A 102 -13.97 -6.58 12.14
N ARG A 103 -13.42 -6.09 11.03
CA ARG A 103 -13.59 -6.70 9.71
C ARG A 103 -12.93 -8.07 9.63
N GLU A 104 -11.71 -8.19 10.14
CA GLU A 104 -10.94 -9.44 10.09
C GLU A 104 -11.54 -10.49 11.01
N SER A 105 -12.02 -10.09 12.19
CA SER A 105 -12.74 -10.96 13.12
C SER A 105 -14.01 -11.54 12.48
N ASN A 106 -14.83 -10.69 11.84
CA ASN A 106 -16.04 -11.16 11.17
C ASN A 106 -15.72 -12.11 10.01
N ARG A 107 -14.68 -11.81 9.23
CA ARG A 107 -14.26 -12.67 8.12
C ARG A 107 -13.74 -14.02 8.63
N LEU A 108 -12.99 -14.02 9.74
CA LEU A 108 -12.50 -15.23 10.38
C LEU A 108 -13.64 -16.09 10.93
N GLU A 109 -14.62 -15.49 11.60
CA GLU A 109 -15.80 -16.17 12.14
C GLU A 109 -16.64 -16.82 11.02
N ILE A 110 -16.82 -16.13 9.90
CA ILE A 110 -17.49 -16.71 8.72
C ILE A 110 -16.71 -17.93 8.20
N MET A 111 -15.39 -17.83 8.05
CA MET A 111 -14.58 -18.97 7.61
C MET A 111 -14.64 -20.15 8.58
N GLU A 112 -14.62 -19.88 9.90
CA GLU A 112 -14.75 -20.92 10.92
C GLU A 112 -16.10 -21.64 10.82
N SER A 113 -17.20 -20.89 10.64
CA SER A 113 -18.53 -21.48 10.46
C SER A 113 -18.62 -22.36 9.22
N GLN A 114 -18.00 -21.94 8.10
CA GLN A 114 -17.95 -22.71 6.86
C GLN A 114 -17.11 -23.99 7.04
N LEU A 115 -15.96 -23.89 7.71
CA LEU A 115 -15.12 -25.05 8.03
C LEU A 115 -15.88 -26.07 8.87
N MET A 116 -16.62 -25.61 9.88
CA MET A 116 -17.43 -26.46 10.74
C MET A 116 -18.55 -27.15 9.95
N GLN A 117 -19.22 -26.42 9.04
CA GLN A 117 -20.26 -26.97 8.17
C GLN A 117 -19.70 -28.01 7.19
N LEU A 118 -18.54 -27.75 6.59
CA LEU A 118 -17.87 -28.69 5.69
C LEU A 118 -17.41 -29.94 6.43
N SER A 119 -16.84 -29.78 7.64
CA SER A 119 -16.46 -30.90 8.50
C SER A 119 -17.66 -31.80 8.81
N GLN A 120 -18.81 -31.20 9.11
CA GLN A 120 -20.04 -31.94 9.37
C GLN A 120 -20.57 -32.68 8.12
N GLN A 121 -20.49 -32.07 6.94
CA GLN A 121 -20.84 -32.72 5.67
C GLN A 121 -19.92 -33.91 5.37
N VAL A 122 -18.61 -33.75 5.59
CA VAL A 122 -17.63 -34.84 5.41
C VAL A 122 -17.89 -35.97 6.40
N ALA A 123 -18.22 -35.67 7.65
CA ALA A 123 -18.59 -36.68 8.64
C ALA A 123 -19.85 -37.46 8.23
N GLN A 124 -20.88 -36.77 7.71
CA GLN A 124 -22.09 -37.44 7.20
C GLN A 124 -21.79 -38.34 5.99
N LEU A 125 -20.99 -37.85 5.04
CA LEU A 125 -20.55 -38.65 3.89
C LEU A 125 -19.74 -39.88 4.32
N ALA A 126 -18.82 -39.72 5.28
CA ALA A 126 -18.05 -40.83 5.84
C ALA A 126 -18.96 -41.87 6.49
N LEU A 127 -20.02 -41.44 7.20
CA LEU A 127 -21.02 -42.33 7.78
C LEU A 127 -21.85 -43.06 6.71
N MET A 128 -22.22 -42.39 5.60
CA MET A 128 -22.94 -43.02 4.48
C MET A 128 -22.08 -44.07 3.77
N VAL A 129 -20.79 -43.78 3.56
CA VAL A 129 -19.84 -44.70 2.91
C VAL A 129 -19.54 -45.91 3.81
N THR A 130 -19.34 -45.70 5.11
CA THR A 130 -19.04 -46.79 6.06
C THR A 130 -20.22 -47.69 6.36
N GLN A 131 -21.46 -47.15 6.34
CA GLN A 131 -22.68 -47.95 6.49
C GLN A 131 -23.13 -48.62 5.18
N GLY A 132 -22.45 -48.39 4.05
CA GLY A 132 -22.81 -49.02 2.77
C GLY A 132 -24.21 -48.65 2.29
N VAL A 133 -24.69 -47.44 2.60
CA VAL A 133 -25.98 -46.96 2.09
C VAL A 133 -25.81 -46.60 0.62
N MET A 134 -26.09 -47.55 -0.26
CA MET A 134 -26.35 -47.25 -1.67
C MET A 134 -27.67 -46.49 -1.76
N VAL A 135 -27.60 -45.18 -1.99
CA VAL A 135 -28.77 -44.40 -2.41
C VAL A 135 -29.22 -44.98 -3.75
N GLN A 136 -30.32 -45.74 -3.76
CA GLN A 136 -31.06 -45.99 -4.98
C GLN A 136 -31.55 -44.64 -5.50
N VAL A 137 -30.90 -44.14 -6.55
CA VAL A 137 -31.48 -43.10 -7.39
C VAL A 137 -32.67 -43.75 -8.08
N ALA A 138 -33.88 -43.42 -7.61
CA ALA A 138 -35.10 -43.76 -8.32
C ALA A 138 -35.06 -43.09 -9.71
N PRO A 139 -35.30 -43.83 -10.81
CA PRO A 139 -35.36 -43.23 -12.13
C PRO A 139 -36.58 -42.31 -12.18
N MET A 140 -36.35 -41.01 -12.34
CA MET A 140 -37.40 -40.10 -12.80
C MET A 140 -37.89 -40.64 -14.14
N HIS A 141 -39.14 -41.10 -14.17
CA HIS A 141 -39.81 -41.46 -15.41
C HIS A 141 -39.89 -40.23 -16.32
N PRO A 142 -39.57 -40.37 -17.62
CA PRO A 142 -39.86 -39.34 -18.61
C PRO A 142 -41.34 -39.44 -18.99
N MET A 143 -42.13 -38.41 -18.68
CA MET A 143 -43.37 -38.14 -19.41
C MET A 143 -43.10 -37.04 -20.42
N SER A 144 -42.85 -37.45 -21.66
CA SER A 144 -43.15 -36.62 -22.84
C SER A 144 -44.66 -36.66 -23.08
N PRO A 145 -45.28 -35.55 -23.51
CA PRO A 145 -45.74 -35.46 -24.90
C PRO A 145 -45.44 -34.06 -25.48
N THR A 146 -44.80 -33.93 -26.65
CA THR A 146 -45.40 -33.94 -28.00
C THR A 146 -45.17 -32.56 -28.66
N GLU A 147 -44.51 -32.62 -29.81
CA GLU A 147 -44.53 -31.67 -30.95
C GLU A 147 -43.75 -30.34 -30.89
N GLY A 148 -42.79 -30.23 -31.82
CA GLY A 148 -42.07 -29.00 -32.15
C GLY A 148 -40.76 -29.26 -32.88
N PHE A 149 -40.84 -29.67 -34.16
CA PHE A 149 -39.69 -29.75 -35.07
C PHE A 149 -38.98 -28.39 -35.21
N SER A 150 -37.66 -28.32 -34.99
CA SER A 150 -36.67 -27.73 -35.94
C SER A 150 -35.23 -27.60 -35.36
N LYS A 151 -34.35 -28.48 -35.87
CA LYS A 151 -32.98 -28.25 -36.39
C LYS A 151 -31.87 -27.56 -35.53
N ALA A 152 -31.01 -28.42 -34.97
CA ALA A 152 -29.53 -28.40 -34.89
C ALA A 152 -28.72 -27.08 -34.74
N THR A 153 -27.98 -26.94 -33.63
CA THR A 153 -26.64 -26.30 -33.54
C THR A 153 -25.93 -26.73 -32.23
N PRO A 154 -24.61 -27.00 -32.19
CA PRO A 154 -23.92 -27.44 -30.97
C PRO A 154 -23.62 -26.23 -30.07
N VAL A 155 -24.14 -26.21 -28.84
CA VAL A 155 -23.91 -25.11 -27.90
C VAL A 155 -22.64 -25.37 -27.10
N ALA A 156 -21.72 -24.41 -27.27
CA ALA A 156 -20.49 -24.13 -26.56
C ALA A 156 -20.43 -24.61 -25.10
N VAL A 157 -19.26 -25.15 -24.75
CA VAL A 157 -18.76 -25.24 -23.38
C VAL A 157 -18.78 -23.84 -22.78
N SER A 158 -19.74 -23.58 -21.90
CA SER A 158 -19.81 -22.33 -21.16
C SER A 158 -18.65 -22.31 -20.17
N ALA A 159 -17.60 -21.58 -20.52
CA ALA A 159 -16.45 -21.33 -19.68
C ALA A 159 -16.91 -20.67 -18.37
N ILE A 160 -16.39 -21.19 -17.27
CA ILE A 160 -16.50 -20.63 -15.92
C ILE A 160 -16.02 -19.17 -15.99
N PRO A 161 -16.77 -18.18 -15.47
CA PRO A 161 -16.24 -16.82 -15.33
C PRO A 161 -15.06 -16.86 -14.37
N GLN A 162 -13.84 -16.89 -14.89
CA GLN A 162 -12.65 -16.60 -14.10
C GLN A 162 -12.72 -15.14 -13.72
N GLU A 163 -13.03 -14.87 -12.45
CA GLU A 163 -12.83 -13.55 -11.87
C GLU A 163 -11.32 -13.32 -11.80
N VAL A 164 -10.76 -12.73 -12.85
CA VAL A 164 -9.36 -12.36 -12.88
C VAL A 164 -9.22 -11.13 -12.00
N ASP A 165 -8.49 -11.30 -10.89
CA ASP A 165 -8.14 -10.23 -9.96
C ASP A 165 -7.53 -9.04 -10.75
N PRO A 166 -8.07 -7.81 -10.61
CA PRO A 166 -7.58 -6.63 -11.33
C PRO A 166 -6.10 -6.34 -11.10
N VAL A 167 -5.53 -6.80 -9.98
CA VAL A 167 -4.09 -6.69 -9.70
C VAL A 167 -3.29 -7.66 -10.56
N ILE A 168 -3.78 -8.88 -10.78
CA ILE A 168 -3.12 -9.89 -11.62
C ILE A 168 -3.13 -9.46 -13.09
N SER A 169 -4.23 -8.86 -13.57
CA SER A 169 -4.26 -8.30 -14.95
C SER A 169 -3.21 -7.22 -15.15
N ARG A 170 -3.03 -6.34 -14.16
CA ARG A 170 -2.03 -5.27 -14.24
C ARG A 170 -0.60 -5.79 -14.21
N LEU A 171 -0.33 -6.83 -13.43
CA LEU A 171 0.99 -7.45 -13.34
C LEU A 171 1.32 -8.28 -14.59
N SER A 172 0.35 -9.02 -15.15
CA SER A 172 0.52 -9.77 -16.41
C SER A 172 0.95 -8.85 -17.54
N GLN A 173 0.31 -7.68 -17.65
CA GLN A 173 0.59 -6.70 -18.69
C GLN A 173 2.02 -6.12 -18.63
N LEU A 174 2.68 -6.20 -17.47
CA LEU A 174 4.06 -5.74 -17.28
C LEU A 174 5.09 -6.86 -17.51
N VAL A 175 4.67 -8.12 -17.37
CA VAL A 175 5.52 -9.30 -17.57
C VAL A 175 5.62 -9.67 -19.05
N ASP A 176 4.55 -9.44 -19.82
CA ASP A 176 4.55 -9.67 -21.29
C ASP A 176 5.41 -8.66 -22.08
N ASP A 177 5.89 -7.58 -21.44
CA ASP A 177 6.66 -6.49 -22.07
C ASP A 177 8.20 -6.61 -21.87
N PHE A 178 8.67 -7.77 -21.40
CA PHE A 178 10.10 -8.13 -21.25
C PHE A 178 10.49 -9.31 -22.16
#